data_AF-A0A0F8WNF4-F1
#
_entry.id   AF-A0A0F8WNF4-F1
#
_cell.length_a   1.000
_cell.length_b   1.000
_cell.length_c   1.000
_cell.angle_alpha   90.00
_cell.angle_beta   90.00
_cell.angle_gamma   90.00
#
_symmetry.space_group_name_H-M   'P 1'
#
loop_
_entity.id
_entity.type
_entity.pdbx_description
1 polymer ?
#
loop_
_entity_poly.entity_id
_entity_poly.type
_entity_poly.pdbx_seq_one_letter_code
_entity_poly.pdbx_strand_id
1 'polypeptide(L)'
;MLKLYDNPRTSDHRMCNRYHYFRHKRHLSGEGKATFHIFGSCWHDSMDIVWKGIKELPNLSNDELREVSYEAFTARWSKFDLPPADNLDEDTIQRFKPRLPSTAFFMLGEYIEKRRSFIESVELLAIERPFAVPLSSDDPNASMEAVGTKI
;
A
#
# COMPACT_ATOMS: atom_id res chain seq x y z
N MET A 1 -16.04 18.32 19.70
CA MET A 1 -14.77 18.26 18.94
C MET A 1 -14.59 16.82 18.51
N LEU A 2 -14.49 16.56 17.20
CA LEU A 2 -14.32 15.21 16.66
C LEU A 2 -12.93 14.68 17.04
N LYS A 3 -12.87 13.47 17.60
CA LYS A 3 -11.61 12.76 17.92
C LYS A 3 -11.42 11.64 16.92
N LEU A 4 -10.35 11.76 16.14
CA LEU A 4 -9.99 10.81 15.09
C LEU A 4 -8.78 10.00 15.54
N TYR A 5 -8.93 8.67 15.54
CA TYR A 5 -7.87 7.74 15.85
C TYR A 5 -7.48 7.00 14.58
N ASP A 6 -6.21 7.02 14.21
CA ASP A 6 -5.75 6.16 13.12
C ASP A 6 -5.41 4.75 13.67
N ASN A 7 -5.57 3.75 12.81
CA ASN A 7 -5.31 2.36 13.17
C ASN A 7 -3.82 2.11 13.55
N PRO A 8 -2.82 2.71 12.87
CA PRO A 8 -1.42 2.57 13.24
C PRO A 8 -1.08 3.11 14.64
N ARG A 9 -1.54 4.31 15.02
CA ARG A 9 -1.28 4.87 16.37
C ARG A 9 -1.91 4.01 17.45
N THR A 10 -3.14 3.54 17.21
CA THR A 10 -3.85 2.68 18.15
C THR A 10 -3.11 1.35 18.36
N SER A 11 -2.62 0.76 17.27
CA SER A 11 -1.83 -0.49 17.33
C SER A 11 -0.49 -0.28 18.04
N ASP A 12 0.23 0.78 17.72
CA ASP A 12 1.50 1.13 18.36
C ASP A 12 1.35 1.41 19.85
N HIS A 13 0.25 2.06 20.24
CA HIS A 13 -0.08 2.32 21.64
C HIS A 13 -0.32 1.01 22.41
N ARG A 14 -1.14 0.10 21.84
CA ARG A 14 -1.42 -1.22 22.43
C ARG A 14 -0.16 -2.06 22.59
N MET A 15 0.77 -1.97 21.64
CA MET A 15 2.04 -2.69 21.71
C MET A 15 2.97 -2.11 22.78
N CYS A 16 3.20 -0.79 22.77
CA CYS A 16 4.09 -0.13 23.72
C CYS A 16 3.85 1.39 23.77
N ASN A 17 3.37 1.87 24.92
CA ASN A 17 3.13 3.32 25.15
C ASN A 17 4.36 4.19 24.89
N ARG A 18 5.56 3.70 25.24
CA ARG A 18 6.82 4.42 25.02
C ARG A 18 7.12 4.55 23.52
N TYR A 19 6.92 3.48 22.76
CA TYR A 19 7.07 3.49 21.30
C TYR A 19 6.11 4.47 20.66
N HIS A 20 4.83 4.41 21.02
CA HIS A 20 3.81 5.34 20.54
C HIS A 20 4.17 6.80 20.84
N TYR A 21 4.62 7.11 22.06
CA TYR A 21 5.00 8.46 22.43
C TYR A 21 6.17 8.99 21.58
N PHE A 22 7.25 8.21 21.45
CA PHE A 22 8.39 8.67 20.67
C PHE A 22 8.08 8.83 19.18
N ARG A 23 7.33 7.89 18.59
CA ARG A 23 6.95 7.94 17.17
C ARG A 23 5.94 9.04 16.86
N HIS A 24 4.85 9.12 17.62
CA HIS A 24 3.67 9.93 17.25
C HIS A 24 3.53 11.25 18.00
N LYS A 25 4.21 11.41 19.14
CA LYS A 25 4.21 12.68 19.91
C LYS A 25 5.53 13.44 19.81
N ARG A 26 6.65 12.71 19.68
CA ARG A 26 7.97 13.32 19.50
C ARG A 26 8.48 13.27 18.07
N HIS A 27 7.74 12.63 17.16
CA HIS A 27 8.09 12.51 15.74
C HIS A 27 9.51 11.97 15.52
N LEU A 28 9.97 11.09 16.41
CA LEU A 28 11.24 10.40 16.23
C LEU A 28 11.05 9.29 15.20
N SER A 29 11.66 9.47 14.04
CA SER A 29 11.72 8.48 12.97
C SER A 29 13.16 8.01 12.76
N GLY A 30 13.33 6.79 12.27
CA GLY A 30 14.63 6.32 11.81
C GLY A 30 15.14 7.17 10.65
N GLU A 31 16.46 7.22 10.50
CA GLU A 31 17.10 7.88 9.36
C GLU A 31 17.01 6.98 8.11
N GLY A 32 16.81 7.60 6.94
CA GLY A 32 16.80 6.94 5.64
C GLY A 32 15.44 6.45 5.15
N LYS A 33 15.42 6.01 3.89
CA LYS A 33 14.25 5.49 3.18
C LYS A 33 13.85 4.11 3.72
N ALA A 34 12.62 4.00 4.23
CA ALA A 34 12.04 2.75 4.69
C ALA A 34 11.67 1.86 3.47
N THR A 35 12.57 0.96 3.08
CA THR A 35 12.44 0.13 1.87
C THR A 35 11.13 -0.63 1.79
N PHE A 36 10.66 -1.15 2.93
CA PHE A 36 9.39 -1.85 3.03
C PHE A 36 8.18 -0.94 2.81
N HIS A 37 8.22 0.31 3.29
CA HIS A 37 7.16 1.27 3.05
C HIS A 37 7.11 1.71 1.59
N ILE A 38 8.28 1.97 1.00
CA ILE A 38 8.38 2.33 -0.43
C ILE A 38 7.81 1.23 -1.31
N PHE A 39 8.34 0.01 -1.18
CA PHE A 39 7.86 -1.13 -1.98
C PHE A 39 6.37 -1.39 -1.75
N GLY A 40 5.93 -1.34 -0.49
CA GLY A 40 4.52 -1.48 -0.13
C GLY A 40 3.66 -0.43 -0.82
N SER A 41 4.04 0.85 -0.78
CA SER A 41 3.31 1.93 -1.45
C SER A 41 3.23 1.73 -2.97
N CYS A 42 4.31 1.31 -3.62
CA CYS A 42 4.27 0.97 -5.04
C CYS A 42 3.34 -0.22 -5.32
N TRP A 43 3.38 -1.25 -4.47
CA TRP A 43 2.51 -2.41 -4.57
C TRP A 43 1.03 -2.05 -4.44
N HIS A 44 0.67 -1.19 -3.48
CA HIS A 44 -0.71 -0.72 -3.32
C HIS A 44 -1.22 0.02 -4.57
N ASP A 45 -0.42 0.92 -5.14
CA ASP A 45 -0.81 1.62 -6.38
C ASP A 45 -1.02 0.64 -7.57
N SER A 46 -0.24 -0.44 -7.66
CA SER A 46 -0.50 -1.51 -8.64
C SER A 46 -1.77 -2.30 -8.35
N MET A 47 -2.06 -2.61 -7.08
CA MET A 47 -3.25 -3.36 -6.69
C MET A 47 -4.54 -2.60 -7.04
N ASP A 48 -4.53 -1.27 -6.94
CA ASP A 48 -5.65 -0.43 -7.39
C ASP A 48 -6.00 -0.72 -8.86
N ILE A 49 -4.98 -0.84 -9.71
CA ILE A 49 -5.12 -1.15 -11.13
C ILE A 49 -5.57 -2.60 -11.35
N VAL A 50 -5.00 -3.57 -10.63
CA VAL A 50 -5.39 -4.99 -10.76
C VAL A 50 -6.87 -5.18 -10.47
N TRP A 51 -7.34 -4.67 -9.32
CA TRP A 51 -8.74 -4.84 -8.89
C TRP A 51 -9.70 -4.13 -9.84
N LYS A 52 -9.37 -2.90 -10.24
CA LYS A 52 -10.16 -2.13 -11.19
C LYS A 52 -10.20 -2.81 -12.57
N GLY A 53 -9.04 -3.25 -13.07
CA GLY A 53 -8.89 -3.87 -14.39
C GLY A 53 -9.68 -5.17 -14.51
N ILE A 54 -9.60 -6.06 -13.51
CA ILE A 54 -10.39 -7.30 -13.52
C ILE A 54 -11.90 -7.01 -13.56
N LYS A 55 -12.36 -5.95 -12.88
CA LYS A 55 -13.78 -5.64 -12.75
C LYS A 55 -14.36 -4.81 -13.88
N GLU A 56 -13.64 -3.81 -14.34
CA GLU A 56 -14.12 -2.86 -15.33
C GLU A 56 -13.68 -3.21 -16.76
N LEU A 57 -12.62 -4.03 -16.90
CA LEU A 57 -12.03 -4.42 -18.18
C LEU A 57 -11.87 -5.96 -18.27
N PRO A 58 -12.96 -6.75 -18.23
CA PRO A 58 -12.90 -8.20 -18.12
C PRO A 58 -12.20 -8.91 -19.29
N ASN A 59 -12.09 -8.25 -20.45
CA ASN A 59 -11.44 -8.80 -21.63
C ASN A 59 -9.91 -8.64 -21.63
N LEU A 60 -9.34 -7.90 -20.67
CA LEU A 60 -7.89 -7.76 -20.56
C LEU A 60 -7.26 -9.11 -20.19
N SER A 61 -6.22 -9.50 -20.92
CA SER A 61 -5.45 -10.71 -20.57
C SER A 61 -4.68 -10.52 -19.25
N ASN A 62 -4.25 -11.62 -18.63
CA ASN A 62 -3.42 -11.56 -17.41
C ASN A 62 -2.09 -10.83 -17.67
N ASP A 63 -1.51 -11.00 -18.86
CA ASP A 63 -0.27 -10.34 -19.25
C ASP A 63 -0.47 -8.83 -19.41
N GLU A 64 -1.48 -8.39 -20.18
CA GLU A 64 -1.79 -6.96 -20.32
C GLU A 64 -2.08 -6.31 -18.96
N LEU A 65 -2.80 -7.01 -18.08
CA LEU A 65 -3.10 -6.47 -16.75
C LEU A 65 -1.85 -6.35 -15.89
N ARG A 66 -0.93 -7.32 -15.98
CA ARG A 66 0.37 -7.26 -15.29
C ARG A 66 1.17 -6.06 -15.78
N GLU A 67 1.27 -5.85 -17.09
CA GLU A 67 2.04 -4.73 -17.66
C GLU A 67 1.50 -3.38 -17.17
N VAL A 68 0.19 -3.12 -17.32
CA VAL A 68 -0.41 -1.84 -16.90
C VAL A 68 -0.34 -1.66 -15.37
N SER A 69 -0.47 -2.74 -14.59
CA SER A 69 -0.30 -2.67 -13.14
C SER A 69 1.16 -2.41 -12.73
N TYR A 70 2.11 -2.91 -13.51
CA TYR A 70 3.53 -2.67 -13.29
C TYR A 70 3.93 -1.24 -13.70
N GLU A 71 3.30 -0.64 -14.71
CA GLU A 71 3.45 0.79 -15.00
C GLU A 71 3.04 1.67 -13.80
N ALA A 72 1.95 1.32 -13.11
CA ALA A 72 1.58 2.01 -11.87
C ALA A 72 2.63 1.82 -10.75
N PHE A 73 3.23 0.62 -10.66
CA PHE A 73 4.33 0.36 -9.72
C PHE A 73 5.52 1.29 -9.99
N THR A 74 5.97 1.34 -11.24
CA THR A 74 7.18 2.09 -11.65
C THR A 74 6.92 3.60 -11.60
N ALA A 75 5.71 4.05 -11.93
CA ALA A 75 5.29 5.43 -11.77
C ALA A 75 5.24 5.88 -10.30
N ARG A 76 4.96 4.96 -9.37
CA ARG A 76 5.07 5.25 -7.94
C ARG A 76 6.51 5.19 -7.46
N TRP A 77 7.29 4.22 -7.94
CA TRP A 77 8.71 4.06 -7.63
C TRP A 77 9.51 5.32 -7.98
N SER A 78 9.27 5.91 -9.15
CA SER A 78 9.98 7.10 -9.64
C SER A 78 9.70 8.37 -8.82
N LYS A 79 8.68 8.37 -7.96
CA LYS A 79 8.41 9.47 -7.02
C LYS A 79 9.33 9.44 -5.81
N PHE A 80 9.99 8.32 -5.57
CA PHE A 80 11.04 8.22 -4.58
C PHE A 80 12.36 8.59 -5.24
N ASP A 81 13.24 9.24 -4.48
CA ASP A 81 14.60 9.60 -4.89
C ASP A 81 15.49 8.34 -5.02
N LEU A 82 15.14 7.42 -5.91
CA LEU A 82 15.79 6.13 -6.12
C LEU A 82 16.20 6.02 -7.59
N PRO A 83 17.17 5.14 -7.91
CA PRO A 83 17.47 4.84 -9.29
C PRO A 83 16.22 4.35 -10.06
N PRO A 84 16.17 4.57 -11.38
CA PRO A 84 15.10 4.07 -12.24
C PRO A 84 14.90 2.56 -12.08
N ALA A 85 13.66 2.09 -12.21
CA ALA A 85 13.30 0.71 -11.93
C ALA A 85 14.01 -0.33 -12.85
N ASP A 86 14.43 0.10 -14.04
CA ASP A 86 15.14 -0.66 -15.05
C ASP A 86 16.68 -0.52 -14.96
N ASN A 87 17.18 0.37 -14.10
CA ASN A 87 18.60 0.66 -13.95
C ASN A 87 18.97 0.92 -12.48
N LEU A 88 18.85 -0.12 -11.65
CA LEU A 88 19.21 -0.06 -10.24
C LEU A 88 20.73 -0.19 -10.04
N ASP A 89 21.27 0.63 -9.15
CA ASP A 89 22.64 0.47 -8.66
C ASP A 89 22.77 -0.68 -7.64
N GLU A 90 24.01 -1.14 -7.44
CA GLU A 90 24.32 -2.25 -6.53
C GLU A 90 23.91 -1.96 -5.08
N ASP A 91 24.07 -0.71 -4.64
CA ASP A 91 23.69 -0.25 -3.30
C ASP A 91 22.18 -0.39 -3.07
N THR A 92 21.36 -0.01 -4.05
CA THR A 92 19.90 -0.12 -3.99
C THR A 92 19.47 -1.58 -3.98
N ILE A 93 20.09 -2.42 -4.82
CA ILE A 93 19.83 -3.87 -4.86
C ILE A 93 20.11 -4.49 -3.48
N GLN A 94 21.28 -4.21 -2.91
CA GLN A 94 21.67 -4.74 -1.61
C GLN A 94 20.78 -4.25 -0.47
N ARG A 95 20.34 -2.98 -0.54
CA ARG A 95 19.47 -2.36 0.47
C ARG A 95 18.05 -2.91 0.43
N PHE A 96 17.46 -3.08 -0.75
CA PHE A 96 16.07 -3.52 -0.92
C PHE A 96 15.92 -5.04 -0.86
N LYS A 97 17.00 -5.80 -1.11
CA LYS A 97 17.00 -7.27 -1.09
C LYS A 97 15.90 -7.81 -2.04
N PRO A 98 14.86 -8.59 -1.64
CA PRO A 98 13.87 -9.05 -2.62
C PRO A 98 12.82 -7.98 -2.97
N ARG A 99 12.89 -6.77 -2.41
CA ARG A 99 11.90 -5.70 -2.64
C ARG A 99 12.26 -4.87 -3.87
N LEU A 100 12.52 -5.55 -4.99
CA LEU A 100 12.93 -4.92 -6.23
C LEU A 100 11.76 -4.83 -7.21
N PRO A 101 11.75 -3.82 -8.11
CA PRO A 101 10.76 -3.73 -9.18
C PRO A 101 10.62 -5.02 -9.99
N SER A 102 11.74 -5.67 -10.33
CA SER A 102 11.74 -6.98 -11.01
C SER A 102 10.98 -8.06 -10.23
N THR A 103 11.09 -8.07 -8.91
CA THR A 103 10.33 -9.00 -8.06
C THR A 103 8.84 -8.64 -8.07
N ALA A 104 8.49 -7.35 -8.02
CA ALA A 104 7.11 -6.91 -8.09
C ALA A 104 6.43 -7.34 -9.39
N PHE A 105 7.13 -7.27 -10.53
CA PHE A 105 6.63 -7.73 -11.82
C PHE A 105 6.16 -9.20 -11.78
N PHE A 106 7.00 -10.11 -11.26
CA PHE A 106 6.63 -11.51 -11.11
C PHE A 106 5.53 -11.72 -10.07
N MET A 107 5.59 -10.99 -8.95
CA MET A 107 4.56 -11.05 -7.92
C MET A 107 3.18 -10.63 -8.47
N LEU A 108 3.12 -9.63 -9.35
CA LEU A 108 1.88 -9.19 -9.99
C LEU A 108 1.29 -10.30 -10.86
N GLY A 109 2.09 -10.92 -11.72
CA GLY A 109 1.64 -12.04 -12.55
C GLY A 109 1.08 -13.19 -11.70
N GLU A 110 1.83 -13.61 -10.68
CA GLU A 110 1.41 -14.68 -9.77
C GLU A 110 0.16 -14.33 -8.95
N TYR A 111 0.02 -13.06 -8.54
CA TYR A 111 -1.17 -12.60 -7.82
C TYR A 111 -2.40 -12.63 -8.71
N ILE A 112 -2.31 -12.08 -9.93
CA ILE A 112 -3.41 -12.04 -10.89
C ILE A 112 -3.85 -13.47 -11.21
N GLU A 113 -2.91 -14.36 -11.55
CA GLU A 113 -3.20 -15.76 -11.89
C GLU A 113 -3.98 -16.47 -10.76
N LYS A 114 -3.56 -16.28 -9.51
CA LYS A 114 -4.19 -16.94 -8.35
C LYS A 114 -5.50 -16.31 -7.89
N ARG A 115 -5.70 -15.01 -8.17
CA ARG A 115 -6.78 -14.22 -7.56
C ARG A 115 -7.87 -13.80 -8.53
N ARG A 116 -7.64 -13.87 -9.85
CA ARG A 116 -8.59 -13.38 -10.86
C ARG A 116 -9.97 -13.99 -10.69
N SER A 117 -10.09 -15.31 -10.64
CA SER A 117 -11.37 -16.01 -10.48
C SER A 117 -12.12 -15.60 -9.22
N PHE A 118 -11.41 -15.41 -8.10
CA PHE A 118 -11.99 -14.92 -6.87
C PHE A 118 -12.46 -13.46 -7.01
N ILE A 119 -11.62 -12.58 -7.54
CA ILE A 119 -11.97 -11.16 -7.72
C ILE A 119 -13.17 -11.05 -8.65
N GLU A 120 -13.23 -11.80 -9.74
CA GLU A 120 -14.39 -11.87 -10.64
C GLU A 120 -15.67 -12.27 -9.90
N SER A 121 -15.60 -13.17 -8.91
CA SER A 121 -16.76 -13.68 -8.16
C SER A 121 -17.38 -12.71 -7.13
N VAL A 122 -16.67 -11.66 -6.71
CA VAL A 122 -17.13 -10.74 -5.64
C VAL A 122 -17.65 -9.42 -6.20
N GLU A 123 -18.50 -8.68 -5.47
CA GLU A 123 -18.84 -7.31 -5.86
C GLU A 123 -17.76 -6.33 -5.39
N LEU A 124 -17.26 -5.48 -6.29
CA LEU A 124 -16.31 -4.42 -5.93
C LEU A 124 -17.06 -3.14 -5.56
N LEU A 125 -17.13 -2.84 -4.27
CA LEU A 125 -17.81 -1.63 -3.76
C LEU A 125 -16.95 -0.37 -3.88
N ALA A 126 -15.66 -0.49 -3.54
CA ALA A 126 -14.68 0.60 -3.61
C ALA A 126 -13.25 0.05 -3.46
N ILE A 127 -12.27 0.82 -3.95
CA ILE A 127 -10.83 0.58 -3.78
C ILE A 127 -10.24 1.76 -3.01
N GLU A 128 -9.45 1.49 -1.96
CA GLU A 128 -8.72 2.48 -1.14
C GLU A 128 -9.56 3.72 -0.74
N ARG A 129 -10.87 3.54 -0.58
CA ARG A 129 -11.79 4.62 -0.19
C ARG A 129 -11.59 4.91 1.30
N PRO A 130 -11.25 6.17 1.68
CA PRO A 130 -11.16 6.54 3.08
C PRO A 130 -12.49 6.29 3.80
N PHE A 131 -12.41 5.72 4.99
CA PHE A 131 -13.58 5.50 5.83
C PHE A 131 -13.27 5.81 7.29
N ALA A 132 -14.30 6.23 8.02
CA ALA A 132 -14.27 6.49 9.45
C ALA A 132 -15.44 5.75 10.10
N VAL A 133 -15.18 5.04 11.20
CA VAL A 133 -16.20 4.30 11.96
C VAL A 133 -16.25 4.82 13.39
N PRO A 134 -17.44 5.11 13.95
CA PRO A 134 -17.57 5.43 15.36
C PRO A 134 -16.96 4.32 16.24
N LEU A 135 -16.19 4.72 17.26
CA LEU A 135 -15.57 3.81 18.22
C LEU A 135 -16.54 3.28 19.28
N SER A 136 -17.63 4.01 19.48
CA SER A 136 -18.71 3.63 20.39
C SER A 136 -20.05 4.02 19.77
N SER A 137 -21.08 3.21 19.97
CA SER A 137 -22.46 3.57 19.63
C SER A 137 -22.94 4.82 20.38
N ASP A 138 -22.35 5.06 21.55
CA ASP A 138 -22.82 6.06 22.52
C ASP A 138 -22.02 7.36 22.45
N ASP A 139 -20.90 7.38 21.71
CA ASP A 139 -20.11 8.59 21.45
C ASP A 139 -19.82 8.74 19.95
N PRO A 140 -20.73 9.39 19.19
CA PRO A 140 -20.55 9.63 17.76
C PRO A 140 -19.41 10.62 17.46
N ASN A 141 -18.80 11.26 18.46
CA ASN A 141 -17.68 12.17 18.28
C ASN A 141 -16.31 11.49 18.41
N ALA A 142 -16.26 10.19 18.73
CA ALA A 142 -15.04 9.41 18.74
C ALA A 142 -15.07 8.40 17.57
N SER A 143 -14.21 8.60 16.57
CA SER A 143 -14.18 7.75 15.38
C SER A 143 -12.76 7.23 15.10
N MET A 144 -12.68 5.99 14.61
CA MET A 144 -11.46 5.41 14.06
C MET A 144 -11.43 5.66 12.55
N GLU A 145 -10.33 6.20 12.06
CA GLU A 145 -10.07 6.42 10.64
C GLU A 145 -9.04 5.41 10.12
N ALA A 146 -9.35 4.81 8.99
CA ALA A 146 -8.33 4.24 8.14
C ALA A 146 -7.85 5.36 7.21
N VAL A 147 -6.82 6.10 7.63
CA VAL A 147 -6.25 7.15 6.80
C VAL A 147 -5.49 6.48 5.65
N GLY A 148 -6.06 6.54 4.45
CA GLY A 148 -5.37 6.25 3.19
C GLY A 148 -4.28 7.30 2.95
N THR A 149 -3.20 7.24 3.71
CA THR A 149 -2.04 8.10 3.49
C THR A 149 -1.21 7.42 2.42
N LYS A 150 -1.39 7.82 1.16
CA LYS A 150 -0.39 7.53 0.12
C LYS A 150 0.91 8.22 0.57
N ILE A 151 1.87 7.43 1.09
CA ILE A 151 3.21 7.88 1.54
C ILE A 151 3.97 8.46 0.36
#